data_AF-A0AA42UFI5-F1
#
_entry.id   AF-A0AA42UFI5-F1
#
_cell.length_a   1.000
_cell.length_b   1.000
_cell.length_c   1.000
_cell.angle_alpha   90.00
_cell.angle_beta   90.00
_cell.angle_gamma   90.00
#
_symmetry.space_group_name_H-M   'P 1'
#
loop_
_entity.id
_entity.type
_entity.pdbx_description
1 polymer ?
#
loop_
_entity_poly.entity_id
_entity_poly.type
_entity_poly.pdbx_seq_one_letter_code
_entity_poly.pdbx_strand_id
1 'polypeptide(L)'
;MAWPEDALLAAYPALHVSVMEQIIEPFSSVEEARAFWDATGCSLVIIEMTDSVSEFQAMPQHTQNQVMFGLRYPEQELAISEDWRLLLAILNDEGAGIYLLIHSDAPLLPTLEAMHHE
;
A
#
# COMPACT_ATOMS: atom_id res chain seq x y z
N MET A 1 5.20 7.14 -10.46
CA MET A 1 4.43 7.67 -9.30
C MET A 1 5.41 8.35 -8.36
N ALA A 2 4.96 9.21 -7.45
CA ALA A 2 5.85 9.97 -6.56
C ALA A 2 6.14 9.21 -5.25
N TRP A 3 7.33 9.42 -4.70
CA TRP A 3 7.74 8.97 -3.36
C TRP A 3 6.72 9.41 -2.28
N PRO A 4 6.26 8.52 -1.38
CA PRO A 4 5.09 8.77 -0.54
C PRO A 4 5.37 9.55 0.75
N GLU A 5 6.63 9.82 1.10
CA GLU A 5 7.05 10.36 2.40
C GLU A 5 6.30 11.64 2.83
N ASP A 6 6.30 12.68 1.99
CA ASP A 6 5.66 13.96 2.33
C ASP A 6 4.14 13.81 2.51
N ALA A 7 3.48 13.03 1.64
CA ALA A 7 2.04 12.80 1.71
C ALA A 7 1.66 11.98 2.95
N LEU A 8 2.44 10.95 3.25
CA LEU A 8 2.27 10.10 4.41
C LEU A 8 2.52 10.87 5.71
N LEU A 9 3.56 11.71 5.78
CA LEU A 9 3.84 12.55 6.94
C LEU A 9 2.71 13.56 7.20
N ALA A 10 2.16 14.15 6.15
CA ALA A 10 1.07 15.12 6.27
C ALA A 10 -0.25 14.48 6.73
N ALA A 11 -0.58 13.30 6.22
CA ALA A 11 -1.85 12.63 6.52
C ALA A 11 -1.77 11.74 7.78
N TYR A 12 -0.67 11.02 7.98
CA TYR A 12 -0.47 10.04 9.07
C TYR A 12 0.89 10.21 9.75
N PRO A 13 1.12 11.34 10.44
CA PRO A 13 2.42 11.60 11.09
C PRO A 13 2.80 10.53 12.13
N ALA A 14 1.81 9.87 12.74
CA ALA A 14 2.02 8.80 13.71
C ALA A 14 2.50 7.49 13.08
N LEU A 15 2.11 7.21 11.83
CA LEU A 15 2.46 5.98 11.10
C LEU A 15 3.67 6.16 10.19
N HIS A 16 3.96 7.42 9.83
CA HIS A 16 5.04 7.80 8.93
C HIS A 16 6.35 7.09 9.24
N VAL A 17 6.85 7.18 10.48
CA VAL A 17 8.16 6.60 10.83
C VAL A 17 8.16 5.10 10.58
N SER A 18 7.18 4.39 11.13
CA SER A 18 7.10 2.93 11.04
C SER A 18 6.94 2.43 9.61
N VAL A 19 6.10 3.09 8.79
CA VAL A 19 5.91 2.71 7.38
C VAL A 19 7.16 3.01 6.56
N MET A 20 7.77 4.18 6.74
CA MET A 20 9.00 4.54 6.03
C MET A 20 10.15 3.61 6.39
N GLU A 21 10.28 3.22 7.66
CA GLU A 21 11.26 2.20 8.09
C GLU A 21 11.08 0.91 7.30
N GLN A 22 9.86 0.40 7.12
CA GLN A 22 9.64 -0.82 6.33
C GLN A 22 9.96 -0.64 4.83
N ILE A 23 9.66 0.53 4.27
CA ILE A 23 9.95 0.83 2.86
C ILE A 23 11.46 0.95 2.63
N ILE A 24 12.21 1.47 3.61
CA ILE A 24 13.64 1.74 3.50
C ILE A 24 14.49 0.55 3.99
N GLU A 25 14.00 -0.30 4.89
CA GLU A 25 14.70 -1.47 5.46
C GLU A 25 15.41 -2.36 4.42
N PRO A 26 14.81 -2.69 3.25
CA PRO A 26 15.49 -3.50 2.25
C PRO A 26 16.61 -2.75 1.50
N PHE A 27 16.76 -1.44 1.70
CA PHE A 27 17.73 -0.59 1.03
C PHE A 27 18.80 -0.06 1.99
N SER A 28 19.94 0.36 1.44
CA SER A 28 21.02 0.94 2.25
C SER A 28 20.77 2.41 2.60
N SER A 29 19.87 3.09 1.87
CA SER A 29 19.57 4.50 2.05
C SER A 29 18.20 4.89 1.48
N VAL A 30 17.68 6.03 1.94
CA VAL A 30 16.44 6.64 1.40
C VAL A 30 16.58 7.00 -0.07
N GLU A 31 17.76 7.48 -0.49
CA GLU A 31 18.03 7.85 -1.88
C GLU A 31 17.96 6.63 -2.82
N GLU A 32 18.47 5.49 -2.37
CA GLU A 32 18.39 4.22 -3.10
C GLU A 32 16.94 3.72 -3.20
N ALA A 33 16.21 3.71 -2.08
CA ALA A 33 14.79 3.34 -2.06
C ALA A 33 13.98 4.24 -3.01
N ARG A 34 14.20 5.55 -2.96
CA ARG A 34 13.53 6.51 -3.84
C ARG A 34 13.87 6.30 -5.31
N ALA A 35 15.14 6.07 -5.63
CA ALA A 35 15.56 5.79 -7.00
C ALA A 35 14.94 4.48 -7.53
N PHE A 36 14.86 3.46 -6.67
CA PHE A 36 14.17 2.21 -7.01
C PHE A 36 12.69 2.44 -7.28
N TRP A 37 11.98 3.18 -6.42
CA TRP A 37 10.57 3.49 -6.60
C TRP A 37 10.27 4.24 -7.89
N ASP A 38 11.14 5.20 -8.25
CA ASP A 38 11.03 5.92 -9.51
C ASP A 38 11.26 5.00 -10.73
N ALA A 39 12.22 4.08 -10.62
CA ALA A 39 12.57 3.15 -11.69
C ALA A 39 11.57 2.01 -11.91
N THR A 40 11.06 1.40 -10.83
CA THR A 40 10.15 0.24 -10.91
C THR A 40 8.68 0.62 -10.89
N GLY A 41 8.35 1.85 -10.51
CA GLY A 41 6.97 2.30 -10.41
C GLY A 41 6.25 1.78 -9.18
N CYS A 42 6.99 1.52 -8.09
CA CYS A 42 6.39 1.19 -6.79
C CYS A 42 5.33 2.22 -6.37
N SER A 43 4.32 1.74 -5.65
CA SER A 43 3.20 2.57 -5.21
C SER A 43 2.76 2.24 -3.80
N LEU A 44 2.34 3.27 -3.06
CA LEU A 44 1.69 3.14 -1.77
C LEU A 44 0.22 3.51 -1.94
N VAL A 45 -0.67 2.60 -1.54
CA VAL A 45 -2.11 2.85 -1.43
C VAL A 45 -2.49 2.77 0.03
N ILE A 46 -3.32 3.72 0.46
CA ILE A 46 -3.81 3.82 1.83
C ILE A 46 -5.31 3.51 1.78
N ILE A 47 -5.75 2.61 2.66
CA ILE A 47 -7.15 2.20 2.80
C ILE A 47 -7.60 2.56 4.21
N GLU A 48 -8.50 3.53 4.29
CA GLU A 48 -9.01 4.12 5.51
C GLU A 48 -10.43 3.66 5.85
N MET A 49 -10.88 3.98 7.07
CA MET A 49 -12.27 3.77 7.48
C MET A 49 -13.28 4.59 6.69
N THR A 50 -12.87 5.73 6.13
CA THR A 50 -13.74 6.61 5.35
C THR A 50 -13.87 6.20 3.89
N ASP A 51 -13.00 5.31 3.41
CA ASP A 51 -13.02 4.88 2.02
C ASP A 51 -14.27 4.05 1.73
N SER A 52 -14.97 4.45 0.66
CA SER A 52 -16.14 3.75 0.19
C SER A 52 -15.82 2.87 -1.02
N VAL A 53 -16.62 1.81 -1.19
CA VAL A 53 -16.57 0.92 -2.36
C VAL A 53 -16.79 1.72 -3.65
N SER A 54 -17.61 2.76 -3.61
CA SER A 54 -17.88 3.62 -4.77
C SER A 54 -16.65 4.42 -5.21
N GLU A 55 -15.86 4.93 -4.26
CA GLU A 55 -14.59 5.61 -4.56
C GLU A 55 -13.59 4.64 -5.18
N PHE A 56 -13.46 3.44 -4.60
CA PHE A 56 -12.62 2.39 -5.15
C PHE A 56 -13.02 2.02 -6.58
N GLN A 57 -14.32 1.82 -6.83
CA GLN A 57 -14.85 1.50 -8.16
C GLN A 57 -14.69 2.66 -9.18
N ALA A 58 -14.61 3.90 -8.71
CA ALA A 58 -14.35 5.07 -9.55
C ALA A 58 -12.87 5.23 -9.92
N MET A 59 -11.95 4.54 -9.23
CA MET A 59 -10.52 4.56 -9.57
C MET A 59 -10.26 3.89 -10.92
N PRO A 60 -9.14 4.17 -11.59
CA PRO A 60 -8.74 3.44 -12.79
C PRO A 60 -8.65 1.94 -12.55
N GLN A 61 -9.12 1.14 -13.51
CA GLN A 61 -9.19 -0.32 -13.38
C GLN A 61 -7.81 -0.96 -13.12
N HIS A 62 -6.74 -0.36 -13.63
CA HIS A 62 -5.38 -0.80 -13.34
C HIS A 62 -5.05 -0.71 -11.84
N THR A 63 -5.37 0.42 -11.20
CA THR A 63 -5.15 0.62 -9.76
C THR A 63 -6.01 -0.32 -8.93
N GLN A 64 -7.29 -0.49 -9.30
CA GLN A 64 -8.16 -1.47 -8.65
C GLN A 64 -7.54 -2.87 -8.70
N ASN A 65 -7.05 -3.31 -9.86
CA ASN A 65 -6.42 -4.62 -10.02
C ASN A 65 -5.15 -4.75 -9.17
N GLN A 66 -4.31 -3.71 -9.09
CA GLN A 66 -3.10 -3.74 -8.27
C GLN A 66 -3.43 -3.86 -6.77
N VAL A 67 -4.42 -3.10 -6.29
CA VAL A 67 -4.88 -3.17 -4.89
C VAL A 67 -5.46 -4.55 -4.58
N MET A 68 -6.34 -5.05 -5.45
CA MET A 68 -6.91 -6.40 -5.31
C MET A 68 -5.82 -7.48 -5.32
N PHE A 69 -4.81 -7.34 -6.17
CA PHE A 69 -3.67 -8.25 -6.21
C PHE A 69 -2.88 -8.21 -4.90
N GLY A 70 -2.56 -7.01 -4.39
CA GLY A 70 -1.80 -6.86 -3.16
C GLY A 70 -2.52 -7.35 -1.90
N LEU A 71 -3.86 -7.24 -1.87
CA LEU A 71 -4.68 -7.84 -0.82
C LEU A 71 -4.71 -9.37 -0.90
N ARG A 72 -4.73 -9.91 -2.13
CA ARG A 72 -4.89 -11.34 -2.38
C ARG A 72 -3.61 -12.13 -2.23
N TYR A 73 -2.50 -11.57 -2.66
CA TYR A 73 -1.18 -12.19 -2.69
C TYR A 73 -0.13 -11.28 -2.06
N PRO A 74 -0.28 -10.93 -0.76
CA PRO A 74 0.79 -10.23 -0.07
C PRO A 74 2.01 -11.14 0.03
N GLU A 75 3.15 -10.62 -0.41
CA GLU A 75 4.47 -11.22 -0.18
C GLU A 75 4.85 -11.09 1.29
N GLN A 76 4.55 -9.93 1.88
CA GLN A 76 4.81 -9.65 3.30
C GLN A 76 3.64 -8.90 3.92
N GLU A 77 3.40 -9.19 5.19
CA GLU A 77 2.43 -8.50 6.03
C GLU A 77 3.10 -8.06 7.33
N LEU A 78 2.98 -6.77 7.62
CA LEU A 78 3.66 -6.10 8.72
C LEU A 78 2.64 -5.34 9.56
N ALA A 79 2.64 -5.57 10.87
CA ALA A 79 1.84 -4.77 11.79
C ALA A 79 2.55 -3.44 12.03
N ILE A 80 1.90 -2.32 11.65
CA ILE A 80 2.43 -0.97 11.83
C ILE A 80 1.98 -0.39 13.17
N SER A 81 0.71 -0.61 13.54
CA SER A 81 0.15 -0.24 14.84
C SER A 81 -0.99 -1.19 15.22
N GLU A 82 -1.68 -0.93 16.34
CA GLU A 82 -2.83 -1.75 16.78
C GLU A 82 -3.92 -1.80 15.71
N ASP A 83 -4.15 -0.68 15.02
CA ASP A 83 -5.23 -0.53 14.04
C ASP A 83 -4.74 -0.54 12.59
N TRP A 84 -3.42 -0.62 12.34
CA TRP A 84 -2.86 -0.50 11.00
C TRP A 84 -1.87 -1.60 10.65
N ARG A 85 -2.01 -2.10 9.43
CA ARG A 85 -1.11 -3.10 8.83
C ARG A 85 -0.64 -2.64 7.45
N LEU A 86 0.58 -3.01 7.10
CA LEU A 86 1.19 -2.77 5.81
C LEU A 86 1.36 -4.10 5.10
N LEU A 87 0.73 -4.24 3.94
CA LEU A 87 0.97 -5.35 3.03
C LEU A 87 1.93 -4.90 1.93
N LEU A 88 2.87 -5.76 1.58
CA LEU A 88 3.71 -5.62 0.40
C LEU A 88 3.41 -6.76 -0.54
N ALA A 89 3.13 -6.46 -1.81
CA ALA A 89 3.05 -7.45 -2.87
C ALA A 89 3.90 -7.04 -4.05
N ILE A 90 4.62 -8.00 -4.63
CA ILE A 90 5.43 -7.79 -5.83
C ILE A 90 4.58 -8.07 -7.06
N LEU A 91 4.46 -7.08 -7.94
CA LEU A 91 3.61 -7.12 -9.13
C LEU A 91 4.32 -7.71 -10.36
N ASN A 92 5.65 -7.68 -10.40
CA ASN A 92 6.43 -8.18 -11.53
C ASN A 92 7.84 -8.65 -11.12
N ASP A 93 8.52 -9.35 -12.03
CA ASP A 93 9.90 -9.83 -11.83
C ASP A 93 10.96 -8.71 -11.72
N GLU A 94 10.62 -7.48 -12.11
CA GLU A 94 11.49 -6.31 -11.94
C GLU A 94 11.47 -5.78 -10.50
N GLY A 95 10.63 -6.34 -9.63
CA GLY A 95 10.50 -5.96 -8.22
C GLY A 95 9.59 -4.75 -8.00
N ALA A 96 8.75 -4.38 -8.97
CA ALA A 96 7.74 -3.35 -8.79
C ALA A 96 6.73 -3.82 -7.74
N GLY A 97 6.74 -3.17 -6.57
CA GLY A 97 5.88 -3.51 -5.44
C GLY A 97 4.70 -2.56 -5.32
N ILE A 98 3.59 -3.09 -4.81
CA ILE A 98 2.52 -2.29 -4.22
C ILE A 98 2.53 -2.47 -2.71
N TYR A 99 2.55 -1.35 -2.00
CA TYR A 99 2.39 -1.25 -0.57
C TYR A 99 0.95 -0.86 -0.28
N LEU A 100 0.26 -1.63 0.57
CA LEU A 100 -1.10 -1.35 1.01
C LEU A 100 -1.09 -1.08 2.51
N LEU A 101 -1.26 0.17 2.89
CA LEU A 101 -1.43 0.56 4.29
C LEU A 101 -2.93 0.54 4.62
N ILE A 102 -3.33 -0.36 5.50
CA ILE A 102 -4.73 -0.72 5.70
C ILE A 102 -5.11 -0.52 7.16
N HIS A 103 -6.20 0.20 7.39
CA HIS A 103 -6.84 0.26 8.70
C HIS A 103 -7.66 -1.02 8.96
N SER A 104 -7.50 -1.64 10.12
CA SER A 104 -8.15 -2.92 10.50
C SER A 104 -9.68 -2.85 10.44
N ASP A 105 -10.27 -1.73 10.85
CA ASP A 105 -11.72 -1.48 10.76
C ASP A 105 -12.19 -0.87 9.43
N ALA A 106 -11.36 -0.87 8.38
CA ALA A 106 -11.79 -0.33 7.09
C ALA A 106 -12.96 -1.14 6.51
N PRO A 107 -14.15 -0.55 6.30
CA PRO A 107 -15.35 -1.27 5.84
C PRO A 107 -15.20 -1.75 4.38
N LEU A 108 -14.24 -1.18 3.66
CA LEU A 108 -13.90 -1.57 2.30
C LEU A 108 -13.33 -3.00 2.24
N LEU A 109 -12.57 -3.43 3.24
CA LEU A 109 -11.88 -4.75 3.25
C LEU A 109 -12.82 -5.93 3.03
N PRO A 110 -13.87 -6.15 3.85
CA PRO A 110 -14.75 -7.30 3.65
C PRO A 110 -15.46 -7.26 2.29
N THR A 111 -15.66 -6.07 1.71
CA THR A 111 -16.24 -5.95 0.37
C THR A 111 -15.25 -6.38 -0.71
N LEU A 112 -14.00 -5.94 -0.62
CA LEU A 112 -12.96 -6.37 -1.55
C LEU A 112 -12.71 -7.88 -1.45
N GLU A 113 -12.72 -8.43 -0.24
CA GLU A 113 -12.66 -9.87 -0.01
C GLU A 113 -13.89 -10.61 -0.57
N ALA A 114 -15.09 -10.04 -0.50
CA ALA A 114 -16.30 -10.65 -1.07
C ALA A 114 -16.30 -10.63 -2.61
N MET A 115 -15.79 -9.56 -3.24
CA MET A 115 -15.64 -9.44 -4.70
C MET A 115 -14.67 -10.48 -5.29
N HIS A 116 -13.90 -11.19 -4.45
CA HIS A 116 -13.01 -12.28 -4.84
C HIS A 116 -13.74 -13.59 -5.16
N HIS A 117 -14.95 -13.78 -4.63
CA HIS A 117 -15.67 -15.05 -4.63
C HIS A 117 -16.72 -15.21 -5.76
N GLU A 118 -16.87 -14.24 -6.65
CA GLU A 118 -17.79 -14.26 -7.80
C GLU A 118 -17.12 -14.57 -9.14
#